data_AF-A0A9N9P271-F1
#
_entry.id   AF-A0A9N9P271-F1
#
_cell.length_a   1.000
_cell.length_b   1.000
_cell.length_c   1.000
_cell.angle_alpha   90.00
_cell.angle_beta   90.00
_cell.angle_gamma   90.00
#
_symmetry.space_group_name_H-M   'P 1'
#
loop_
_entity.id
_entity.type
_entity.pdbx_description
1 polymer ?
#
loop_
_entity_poly.entity_id
_entity_poly.type
_entity_poly.pdbx_seq_one_letter_code
_entity_poly.pdbx_strand_id
1 'polypeptide(L)'
;IAKEIAYDKGGECLSEKYINSKSLMLWKCTIGHEWSTTLDCIRYKKTWCPWCAVENHHIRTIEDMRKHAEKKGGLCLATEYINRQDPLE
;
A
#
# COMPACT_ATOMS: atom_id res chain seq x y z
N ILE A 1 -8.01 -14.40 -15.66
CA ILE A 1 -6.88 -14.64 -14.73
C ILE A 1 -6.23 -13.33 -14.25
N ALA A 2 -5.42 -12.62 -15.05
CA ALA A 2 -4.72 -11.42 -14.56
C ALA A 2 -5.67 -10.30 -14.10
N LYS A 3 -6.75 -10.03 -14.87
CA LYS A 3 -7.78 -9.05 -14.49
C LYS A 3 -8.55 -9.43 -13.21
N GLU A 4 -8.85 -10.71 -13.02
CA GLU A 4 -9.54 -11.21 -11.82
C GLU A 4 -8.66 -11.06 -10.57
N ILE A 5 -7.36 -11.35 -10.69
CA ILE A 5 -6.40 -11.14 -9.60
C ILE A 5 -6.30 -9.64 -9.26
N ALA A 6 -6.33 -8.77 -10.28
CA ALA A 6 -6.37 -7.34 -10.05
C ALA A 6 -7.61 -6.95 -9.24
N TYR A 7 -8.78 -7.44 -9.65
CA TYR A 7 -10.05 -7.18 -8.99
C TYR A 7 -10.06 -7.67 -7.53
N ASP A 8 -9.59 -8.90 -7.27
CA ASP A 8 -9.45 -9.46 -5.92
C ASP A 8 -8.56 -8.60 -5.00
N LYS A 9 -7.51 -7.98 -5.58
CA LYS A 9 -6.61 -7.07 -4.86
C LYS A 9 -7.12 -5.64 -4.76
N GLY A 10 -8.32 -5.34 -5.26
CA GLY A 10 -8.85 -3.99 -5.31
C GLY A 10 -8.05 -3.11 -6.28
N GLY A 11 -7.85 -3.57 -7.50
CA GLY A 11 -7.27 -2.78 -8.57
C GLY A 11 -7.57 -3.34 -9.94
N GLU A 12 -6.81 -2.89 -10.94
CA GLU A 12 -7.06 -3.17 -12.34
C GLU A 12 -5.76 -3.55 -13.07
N CYS A 13 -5.88 -4.47 -14.03
CA CYS A 13 -4.79 -4.80 -14.93
C CYS A 13 -4.99 -4.03 -16.24
N LEU A 14 -4.05 -3.13 -16.54
CA LEU A 14 -4.07 -2.26 -17.71
C LEU A 14 -3.46 -2.92 -18.96
N SER A 15 -2.75 -4.04 -18.79
CA SER A 15 -2.26 -4.80 -19.94
C SER A 15 -3.38 -5.49 -20.71
N GLU A 16 -3.49 -5.19 -22.00
CA GLU A 16 -4.48 -5.82 -22.90
C GLU A 16 -4.19 -7.31 -23.14
N LYS A 17 -2.91 -7.70 -23.18
CA LYS A 17 -2.49 -9.05 -23.56
C LYS A 17 -1.80 -9.76 -22.40
N TYR A 18 -2.47 -10.80 -21.88
CA TYR A 18 -1.84 -11.76 -20.98
C TYR A 18 -1.02 -12.76 -21.81
N ILE A 19 0.30 -12.74 -21.64
CA ILE A 19 1.21 -13.66 -22.34
C ILE A 19 1.55 -14.84 -21.41
N ASN A 20 2.11 -14.58 -20.23
CA ASN A 20 2.39 -15.59 -19.21
C ASN A 20 2.58 -14.95 -17.82
N SER A 21 2.73 -15.77 -16.77
CA SER A 21 2.88 -15.33 -15.38
C SER A 21 4.16 -14.52 -15.11
N LYS A 22 5.19 -14.71 -15.95
CA LYS A 22 6.50 -14.05 -15.87
C LYS A 22 6.60 -12.82 -16.77
N SER A 23 5.59 -12.56 -17.60
CA SER A 23 5.52 -11.38 -18.43
C SER A 23 5.24 -10.17 -17.56
N LEU A 24 5.97 -9.09 -17.84
CA LEU A 24 5.66 -7.78 -17.28
C LEU A 24 4.29 -7.33 -17.76
N MET A 25 3.44 -6.99 -16.81
CA MET A 25 2.13 -6.43 -17.04
C MET A 25 1.99 -5.13 -16.27
N LEU A 26 1.14 -4.24 -16.80
CA LEU A 26 0.83 -2.97 -16.18
C LEU A 26 -0.39 -3.13 -15.27
N TRP A 27 -0.27 -2.62 -14.06
CA TRP A 27 -1.25 -2.75 -12.98
C TRP A 27 -1.58 -1.38 -12.43
N LYS A 28 -2.79 -1.24 -11.91
CA LYS A 28 -3.29 -0.04 -11.26
C LYS A 28 -3.99 -0.40 -9.95
N CYS A 29 -3.71 0.30 -8.86
CA CYS A 29 -4.45 0.09 -7.60
C CYS A 29 -5.65 1.03 -7.51
N THR A 30 -6.52 0.82 -6.51
CA THR A 30 -7.65 1.71 -6.19
C THR A 30 -7.27 3.17 -6.00
N ILE A 31 -6.08 3.46 -5.47
CA ILE A 31 -5.59 4.84 -5.28
C ILE A 31 -5.17 5.49 -6.62
N GLY A 32 -4.97 4.67 -7.67
CA GLY A 32 -4.58 5.12 -8.99
C GLY A 32 -3.08 5.04 -9.28
N HIS A 33 -2.28 4.44 -8.39
CA HIS A 33 -0.87 4.16 -8.70
C HIS A 33 -0.76 3.12 -9.81
N GLU A 34 0.07 3.39 -10.80
CA GLU A 34 0.32 2.53 -11.94
C GLU A 34 1.74 1.96 -11.87
N TRP A 35 1.87 0.65 -12.09
CA TRP A 35 3.18 0.00 -12.02
C TRP A 35 3.27 -1.26 -12.87
N SER A 36 4.50 -1.54 -13.29
CA SER A 36 4.79 -2.69 -14.13
C SER A 36 5.40 -3.81 -13.29
N THR A 37 4.73 -4.96 -13.23
CA THR A 37 5.26 -6.16 -12.55
C THR A 37 4.69 -7.43 -13.15
N THR A 38 5.28 -8.57 -12.79
CA THR A 38 4.82 -9.89 -13.25
C THR A 38 3.69 -10.42 -12.37
N LEU A 39 2.83 -11.28 -12.94
CA LEU A 39 1.76 -11.92 -12.17
C LEU A 39 2.30 -12.78 -11.04
N ASP A 40 3.42 -13.44 -11.29
CA ASP A 40 4.12 -14.30 -10.34
C ASP A 40 4.52 -13.51 -9.10
N CYS A 41 5.10 -12.32 -9.28
CA CYS A 41 5.40 -11.42 -8.18
C CYS A 41 4.15 -11.05 -7.38
N ILE A 42 3.04 -10.71 -8.02
CA ILE A 42 1.79 -10.36 -7.31
C ILE A 42 1.20 -11.55 -6.54
N ARG A 43 1.28 -12.76 -7.11
CA ARG A 43 0.69 -13.96 -6.53
C ARG A 43 1.51 -14.51 -5.36
N TYR A 44 2.84 -14.47 -5.48
CA TYR A 44 3.75 -15.08 -4.50
C TYR A 44 4.39 -14.07 -3.55
N LYS A 45 4.69 -12.85 -3.99
CA LYS A 45 5.09 -11.78 -3.08
C LYS A 45 3.83 -11.15 -2.54
N LYS A 46 3.69 -11.08 -1.21
CA LYS A 46 2.58 -10.42 -0.49
C LYS A 46 2.54 -8.90 -0.69
N THR A 47 2.99 -8.41 -1.84
CA THR A 47 3.14 -7.00 -2.19
C THR A 47 2.35 -6.78 -3.47
N TRP A 48 1.31 -5.97 -3.38
CA TRP A 48 0.43 -5.62 -4.49
C TRP A 48 0.95 -4.35 -5.18
N CYS A 49 0.79 -3.20 -4.52
CA CYS A 49 1.26 -1.90 -5.00
C CYS A 49 2.43 -1.43 -4.14
N PRO A 50 3.60 -1.11 -4.71
CA PRO A 50 4.76 -0.69 -3.91
C PRO A 50 4.54 0.67 -3.25
N TRP A 51 3.77 1.58 -3.86
CA TRP A 51 3.38 2.85 -3.22
C TRP A 51 2.44 2.60 -2.04
N CYS A 52 1.38 1.81 -2.22
CA CYS A 52 0.46 1.52 -1.12
C CYS A 52 1.13 0.72 0.01
N ALA A 53 2.10 -0.14 -0.32
CA ALA A 53 2.89 -0.85 0.68
C ALA A 53 3.72 0.12 1.54
N VAL A 54 4.25 1.19 0.92
CA VAL A 54 5.02 2.24 1.62
C VAL A 54 4.09 3.23 2.35
N GLU A 55 2.96 3.63 1.76
CA GLU A 55 1.99 4.55 2.38
C GLU A 55 1.33 3.98 3.63
N ASN A 56 1.13 2.66 3.72
CA ASN A 56 0.72 2.00 4.96
C ASN A 56 1.72 2.17 6.11
N HIS A 57 2.96 2.59 5.83
CA HIS A 57 3.94 2.98 6.85
C HIS A 57 3.95 4.49 7.15
N HIS A 58 3.22 5.30 6.37
CA HIS A 58 3.17 6.75 6.48
C HIS A 58 1.83 7.29 7.03
N ILE A 59 0.75 6.51 7.03
CA ILE A 59 -0.45 6.84 7.83
C ILE A 59 -0.13 6.54 9.31
N ARG A 60 0.69 7.41 9.88
CA ARG A 60 0.70 7.73 11.30
C ARG A 60 0.02 9.08 11.43
N THR A 61 -1.26 9.16 11.06
CA THR A 61 -2.02 10.34 11.46
C THR A 61 -1.94 10.41 12.98
N ILE A 62 -2.01 11.63 13.51
CA ILE A 62 -1.99 11.83 14.96
C ILE A 62 -3.08 11.04 15.67
N GLU A 63 -4.19 10.77 14.98
CA GLU A 63 -5.27 9.89 15.43
C GLU A 63 -4.85 8.42 15.53
N ASP A 64 -4.08 7.90 14.56
CA ASP A 64 -3.57 6.53 14.62
C ASP A 64 -2.56 6.36 15.77
N MET A 65 -1.72 7.38 15.98
CA MET A 65 -0.80 7.43 17.13
C MET A 65 -1.54 7.52 18.47
N ARG A 66 -2.59 8.35 18.56
CA ARG A 66 -3.44 8.46 19.76
C ARG A 66 -4.12 7.13 20.09
N LYS A 67 -4.75 6.48 19.10
CA LYS A 67 -5.35 5.16 19.27
C LYS A 67 -4.34 4.10 19.73
N HIS A 68 -3.11 4.16 19.21
CA HIS A 68 -2.06 3.23 19.63
C HIS A 68 -1.59 3.47 21.07
N ALA A 69 -1.43 4.73 21.48
CA ALA A 69 -1.04 5.10 22.83
C ALA A 69 -2.10 4.67 23.86
N GLU A 70 -3.38 4.93 23.57
CA GLU A 70 -4.50 4.53 24.42
C GLU A 70 -4.53 3.00 24.62
N LYS A 71 -4.31 2.24 23.54
CA LYS A 71 -4.23 0.77 23.58
C LYS A 71 -3.08 0.24 24.44
N LYS A 72 -2.05 1.06 24.67
CA LYS A 72 -0.87 0.74 25.50
C LYS A 72 -0.92 1.41 26.88
N GLY A 73 -2.00 2.12 27.21
CA GLY A 73 -2.16 2.81 28.50
C GLY A 73 -1.40 4.12 28.62
N GLY A 74 -1.00 4.74 27.50
CA GLY A 74 -0.38 6.07 27.44
C GLY A 74 -1.28 7.09 26.76
N LEU A 75 -1.03 8.39 26.98
CA LEU A 75 -1.67 9.48 26.24
C LEU A 75 -0.67 10.15 25.28
N CYS A 76 -1.01 10.22 24.00
CA CYS A 76 -0.28 11.07 23.04
C CYS A 76 -0.82 12.50 23.09
N LEU A 77 -0.04 13.42 23.68
CA LEU A 77 -0.37 14.85 23.78
C LEU A 77 -0.02 15.66 22.53
N ALA A 78 0.67 15.06 21.56
CA ALA A 78 1.02 15.74 20.32
C ALA A 78 -0.25 16.27 19.61
N THR A 79 -0.17 17.49 19.08
CA THR A 79 -1.22 18.16 18.30
C THR A 79 -0.94 18.18 16.80
N GLU A 80 0.32 17.96 16.38
CA GLU A 80 0.71 17.88 14.97
C GLU A 80 1.78 16.78 14.75
N TYR A 81 1.65 16.02 13.66
CA TYR A 81 2.65 15.04 13.21
C TYR A 81 3.11 15.44 11.82
N ILE A 82 4.27 16.10 11.74
CA ILE A 82 4.76 16.70 10.50
C ILE A 82 5.63 15.69 9.71
N ASN A 83 6.57 14.97 10.36
CA ASN A 83 7.35 13.90 9.73
C ASN A 83 8.16 13.05 10.73
N ARG A 84 8.69 11.90 10.30
CA ARG A 84 9.62 11.00 11.04
C ARG A 84 10.99 11.62 11.39
N GLN A 85 11.26 12.83 10.92
CA GLN A 85 12.51 13.56 11.12
C GLN A 85 12.38 14.69 12.13
N ASP A 86 11.16 15.00 12.58
CA ASP A 86 10.95 16.02 13.60
C ASP A 86 10.91 15.34 14.98
N PRO A 87 11.76 15.75 15.93
CA PRO A 87 11.60 15.33 17.31
C PRO A 87 10.23 15.82 17.82
N LEU A 88 9.44 14.90 18.36
CA LEU A 88 8.20 15.26 19.05
C LEU A 88 8.59 16.03 20.32
N GLU A 89 8.30 17.33 20.35
CA GLU A 89 8.36 18.15 21.57
C GLU A 89 7.13 17.92 22.47
#